data_AF-A0A969L7Y5-F1
#
_entry.id   AF-A0A969L7Y5-F1
#
_cell.length_a   1.000
_cell.length_b   1.000
_cell.length_c   1.000
_cell.angle_alpha   90.00
_cell.angle_beta   90.00
_cell.angle_gamma   90.00
#
_symmetry.space_group_name_H-M   'P 1'
#
loop_
_entity.id
_entity.type
_entity.pdbx_description
1 polymer ?
#
loop_
_entity_poly.entity_id
_entity_poly.type
_entity_poly.pdbx_seq_one_letter_code
_entity_poly.pdbx_strand_id
1 'polypeptide(L)'
;MEGFPEALKYLQKDTDWAENVPLLSDIISCEEKYRLAVENFLDPWINHYIVRHEADAYTAIQLLKQADKGKAHFLILEKLGADFQPPEALEASGYNPEASLFFGGMNASQLKHRVLTHRPVPALEVVSYEPEHAALIYYLLKEVYIVENPQDVPPEDHNSYVTVSGDVIRRQYSLTGGSVGSFEGKRIGRRRSLDQLSEEIQGLEEKIYQQKETLTFKSANLQSLKQNKSLKEAYRLATQKVNQINEQYVILRSKRNSSAKSLTTI
;
A
#
# COMPACT_ATOMS: atom_id res chain seq x y z
N MET A 1 -4.71 10.50 17.37
CA MET A 1 -5.72 9.48 17.01
C MET A 1 -7.00 9.72 17.81
N GLU A 2 -7.68 10.83 17.50
CA GLU A 2 -9.02 11.14 18.01
C GLU A 2 -10.04 10.50 17.06
N GLY A 3 -10.94 9.66 17.59
CA GLY A 3 -11.99 9.00 16.80
C GLY A 3 -12.09 7.47 16.95
N PHE A 4 -11.07 6.80 17.51
CA PHE A 4 -11.17 5.37 17.84
C PHE A 4 -11.74 5.19 19.25
N PRO A 5 -12.84 4.43 19.44
CA PRO A 5 -13.39 4.15 20.76
C PRO A 5 -12.34 3.53 21.69
N GLU A 6 -12.37 3.89 22.97
CA GLU A 6 -11.39 3.43 23.96
C GLU A 6 -11.34 1.90 24.06
N ALA A 7 -12.50 1.24 23.88
CA ALA A 7 -12.62 -0.21 23.84
C ALA A 7 -11.75 -0.85 22.75
N LEU A 8 -11.75 -0.29 21.54
CA LEU A 8 -10.94 -0.80 20.42
C LEU A 8 -9.44 -0.65 20.71
N LYS A 9 -9.04 0.50 21.25
CA LYS A 9 -7.63 0.74 21.61
C LYS A 9 -7.14 -0.21 22.70
N TYR A 10 -8.02 -0.62 23.60
CA TYR A 10 -7.67 -1.56 24.66
C TYR A 10 -7.49 -2.97 24.10
N LEU A 11 -8.46 -3.45 23.34
CA LEU A 11 -8.41 -4.78 22.73
C LEU A 11 -7.26 -4.92 21.73
N GLN A 12 -6.91 -3.85 21.00
CA GLN A 12 -5.79 -3.86 20.05
C GLN A 12 -4.42 -3.89 20.72
N LYS A 13 -4.31 -3.55 22.01
CA LYS A 13 -3.05 -3.63 22.77
C LYS A 13 -2.79 -5.03 23.32
N ASP A 14 -3.82 -5.84 23.45
CA ASP A 14 -3.72 -7.22 23.91
C ASP A 14 -3.27 -8.08 22.71
N THR A 15 -1.97 -8.38 22.64
CA THR A 15 -1.37 -9.08 21.49
C THR A 15 -1.94 -10.49 21.29
N ASP A 16 -2.28 -11.19 22.37
CA ASP A 16 -2.79 -12.57 22.29
C ASP A 16 -4.17 -12.62 21.62
N TRP A 17 -4.97 -11.58 21.85
CA TRP A 17 -6.30 -11.45 21.26
C TRP A 17 -6.27 -10.74 19.90
N ALA A 18 -5.47 -9.67 19.75
CA ALA A 18 -5.44 -8.84 18.55
C ALA A 18 -4.79 -9.52 17.33
N GLU A 19 -3.93 -10.52 17.53
CA GLU A 19 -3.27 -11.23 16.43
C GLU A 19 -4.27 -12.06 15.60
N ASN A 20 -5.36 -12.53 16.23
CA ASN A 20 -6.33 -13.45 15.61
C ASN A 20 -7.67 -12.81 15.23
N VAL A 21 -7.90 -11.53 15.56
CA VAL A 21 -9.21 -10.88 15.41
C VAL A 21 -9.08 -9.56 14.65
N PRO A 22 -9.17 -9.57 13.31
CA PRO A 22 -9.08 -8.36 12.51
C PRO A 22 -10.34 -7.48 12.63
N LEU A 23 -10.19 -6.20 12.29
CA LEU A 23 -11.31 -5.27 12.12
C LEU A 23 -11.89 -5.35 10.69
N LEU A 24 -13.15 -4.96 10.51
CA LEU A 24 -13.75 -4.84 9.18
C LEU A 24 -12.95 -3.89 8.26
N SER A 25 -12.41 -2.80 8.81
CA SER A 25 -11.56 -1.86 8.07
C SER A 25 -10.28 -2.47 7.49
N ASP A 26 -9.81 -3.55 8.11
CA ASP A 26 -8.52 -4.17 7.80
C ASP A 26 -8.66 -5.25 6.73
N ILE A 27 -9.83 -5.90 6.67
CA ILE A 27 -10.09 -7.01 5.74
C ILE A 27 -10.68 -6.55 4.39
N ILE A 28 -11.19 -5.32 4.32
CA ILE A 28 -11.74 -4.73 3.09
C ILE A 28 -10.72 -3.77 2.51
N SER A 29 -10.44 -3.92 1.23
CA SER A 29 -9.79 -2.92 0.39
C SER A 29 -10.72 -2.54 -0.75
N CYS A 30 -10.54 -1.36 -1.33
CA CYS A 30 -11.34 -0.91 -2.47
C CYS A 30 -10.54 0.04 -3.35
N GLU A 31 -10.98 0.20 -4.60
CA GLU A 31 -10.43 1.19 -5.52
C GLU A 31 -10.49 2.61 -4.94
N GLU A 32 -9.44 3.40 -5.19
CA GLU A 32 -9.30 4.75 -4.65
C GLU A 32 -10.46 5.67 -5.01
N LYS A 33 -10.98 5.54 -6.23
CA LYS A 33 -12.14 6.31 -6.72
C LYS A 33 -13.38 6.12 -5.84
N TYR A 34 -13.59 4.92 -5.29
CA TYR A 34 -14.81 4.53 -4.59
C TYR A 34 -14.63 4.44 -3.07
N ARG A 35 -13.42 4.72 -2.58
CA ARG A 35 -13.06 4.55 -1.16
C ARG A 35 -13.97 5.33 -0.22
N LEU A 36 -14.30 6.57 -0.56
CA LEU A 36 -15.20 7.41 0.25
C LEU A 36 -16.61 6.82 0.33
N ALA A 37 -17.17 6.42 -0.81
CA ALA A 37 -18.50 5.83 -0.89
C ALA A 37 -18.60 4.54 -0.05
N VAL A 38 -17.64 3.64 -0.22
CA VAL A 38 -17.60 2.35 0.51
C VAL A 38 -17.37 2.58 2.00
N GLU A 39 -16.42 3.45 2.37
CA GLU A 39 -16.12 3.76 3.77
C GLU A 39 -17.32 4.37 4.50
N ASN A 40 -17.98 5.36 3.89
CA ASN A 40 -19.13 6.03 4.51
C ASN A 40 -20.35 5.11 4.59
N PHE A 41 -20.55 4.23 3.60
CA PHE A 41 -21.60 3.24 3.67
C PHE A 41 -21.37 2.23 4.81
N LEU A 42 -20.12 1.80 4.97
CA LEU A 42 -19.72 0.81 5.97
C LEU A 42 -19.41 1.40 7.35
N ASP A 43 -19.43 2.73 7.53
CA ASP A 43 -19.11 3.39 8.81
C ASP A 43 -19.82 2.78 10.03
N PRO A 44 -21.11 2.36 9.98
CA PRO A 44 -21.75 1.69 11.11
C PRO A 44 -21.05 0.41 11.56
N TRP A 45 -20.37 -0.30 10.66
CA TRP A 45 -19.75 -1.61 10.90
C TRP A 45 -18.21 -1.57 10.81
N ILE A 46 -17.61 -0.50 10.29
CA ILE A 46 -16.17 -0.43 9.97
C ILE A 46 -15.26 -0.67 11.18
N ASN A 47 -15.75 -0.34 12.37
CA ASN A 47 -15.07 -0.48 13.66
C ASN A 47 -15.47 -1.77 14.41
N HIS A 48 -16.11 -2.73 13.74
CA HIS A 48 -16.48 -4.01 14.34
C HIS A 48 -15.35 -5.02 14.16
N TYR A 49 -15.10 -5.80 15.21
CA TYR A 49 -14.16 -6.91 15.17
C TYR A 49 -14.80 -8.14 14.54
N ILE A 50 -14.03 -8.91 13.79
CA ILE A 50 -14.51 -10.11 13.12
C ILE A 50 -13.97 -11.31 13.88
N VAL A 51 -14.88 -12.09 14.48
CA VAL A 51 -14.56 -13.28 15.24
C VAL A 51 -15.09 -14.52 14.54
N ARG A 52 -14.37 -15.63 14.66
CA ARG A 52 -14.83 -16.92 14.13
C ARG A 52 -15.96 -17.47 14.98
N HIS A 53 -15.78 -17.52 16.30
CA HIS A 53 -16.74 -18.09 17.25
C HIS A 53 -17.34 -17.06 18.20
N GLU A 54 -18.54 -17.36 18.68
CA GLU A 54 -19.22 -16.52 19.68
C GLU A 54 -18.45 -16.46 21.02
N ALA A 55 -17.72 -17.53 21.35
CA ALA A 55 -16.87 -17.61 22.55
C ALA A 55 -15.78 -16.52 22.58
N ASP A 56 -15.18 -16.22 21.43
CA ASP A 56 -14.11 -15.22 21.33
C ASP A 56 -14.63 -13.80 21.63
N ALA A 57 -15.86 -13.51 21.19
CA ALA A 57 -16.54 -12.25 21.52
C ALA A 57 -16.82 -12.14 23.03
N TYR A 58 -17.26 -13.22 23.69
CA TYR A 58 -17.50 -13.19 25.14
C TYR A 58 -16.20 -12.98 25.92
N THR A 59 -15.09 -13.60 25.50
CA THR A 59 -13.76 -13.37 26.09
C THR A 59 -13.39 -11.88 26.00
N ALA A 60 -13.53 -11.28 24.82
CA ALA A 60 -13.26 -9.85 24.62
C ALA A 60 -14.15 -8.95 25.49
N ILE A 61 -15.44 -9.26 25.59
CA ILE A 61 -16.40 -8.52 26.44
C ILE A 61 -16.00 -8.62 27.91
N GLN A 62 -15.56 -9.79 28.38
CA GLN A 62 -15.08 -9.96 29.75
C GLN A 62 -13.84 -9.12 30.02
N LEU A 63 -12.87 -9.10 29.10
CA LEU A 63 -11.67 -8.25 29.20
C LEU A 63 -12.03 -6.77 29.28
N LEU A 64 -12.92 -6.30 28.40
CA LEU A 64 -13.41 -4.91 28.42
C LEU A 64 -14.13 -4.57 29.72
N LYS A 65 -14.93 -5.50 30.24
CA LYS A 65 -15.67 -5.31 31.49
C LYS A 65 -14.75 -5.28 32.71
N GLN A 66 -13.73 -6.14 32.76
CA GLN A 66 -12.75 -6.17 33.85
C GLN A 66 -11.90 -4.90 33.87
N ALA A 67 -11.57 -4.35 32.71
CA ALA A 67 -10.76 -3.15 32.56
C ALA A 67 -11.57 -1.83 32.55
N ASP A 68 -12.90 -1.91 32.62
CA ASP A 68 -13.84 -0.79 32.49
C ASP A 68 -13.59 0.06 31.22
N LYS A 69 -13.37 -0.60 30.08
CA LYS A 69 -12.97 0.03 28.80
C LYS A 69 -14.09 0.23 27.79
N GLY A 70 -15.33 0.34 28.26
CA GLY A 70 -16.48 0.65 27.40
C GLY A 70 -17.00 -0.56 26.62
N LYS A 71 -17.65 -0.32 25.47
CA LYS A 71 -18.33 -1.34 24.65
C LYS A 71 -17.67 -1.46 23.28
N ALA A 72 -17.67 -2.68 22.74
CA ALA A 72 -17.25 -2.99 21.39
C ALA A 72 -18.32 -3.83 20.68
N HIS A 73 -18.24 -3.88 19.36
CA HIS A 73 -19.13 -4.65 18.50
C HIS A 73 -18.35 -5.74 17.78
N PHE A 74 -18.99 -6.90 17.60
CA PHE A 74 -18.37 -8.10 17.04
C PHE A 74 -19.28 -8.68 15.94
N LEU A 75 -18.67 -9.08 14.83
CA LEU A 75 -19.28 -9.80 13.72
C LEU A 75 -18.83 -11.26 13.81
N ILE A 76 -19.79 -12.19 13.92
CA ILE A 76 -19.50 -13.61 14.18
C ILE A 76 -19.66 -14.40 12.89
N LEU A 77 -18.55 -14.94 12.36
CA LEU A 77 -18.54 -15.66 11.07
C LEU A 77 -19.32 -16.98 11.13
N GLU A 78 -19.24 -17.72 12.23
CA GLU A 78 -19.98 -18.99 12.41
C GLU A 78 -21.50 -18.82 12.20
N LYS A 79 -22.07 -17.68 12.60
CA LYS A 79 -23.51 -17.40 12.44
C LYS A 79 -23.90 -16.99 11.02
N LEU A 80 -22.93 -16.60 10.19
CA LEU A 80 -23.15 -16.15 8.82
C LEU A 80 -22.95 -17.29 7.79
N GLY A 81 -22.13 -18.28 8.13
CA GLY A 81 -21.65 -19.30 7.18
C GLY A 81 -22.49 -20.57 7.04
N ALA A 82 -23.52 -20.79 7.87
CA ALA A 82 -24.25 -22.07 7.87
C ALA A 82 -25.01 -22.35 6.56
N ASP A 83 -25.54 -21.31 5.90
CA ASP A 83 -26.35 -21.41 4.68
C ASP A 83 -25.79 -20.60 3.50
N PHE A 84 -24.56 -20.08 3.63
CA PHE A 84 -23.96 -19.25 2.58
C PHE A 84 -23.45 -20.12 1.43
N GLN A 85 -24.26 -20.19 0.37
CA GLN A 85 -23.79 -20.63 -0.95
C GLN A 85 -23.41 -19.39 -1.76
N PRO A 86 -22.11 -19.15 -2.01
CA PRO A 86 -21.73 -18.09 -2.92
C PRO A 86 -22.37 -18.40 -4.30
N PRO A 87 -23.07 -17.43 -4.92
CA PRO A 87 -23.47 -17.55 -6.30
C PRO A 87 -22.29 -18.03 -7.16
N GLU A 88 -22.50 -18.98 -8.07
CA GLU A 88 -21.45 -19.60 -8.92
C GLU A 88 -20.53 -18.56 -9.62
N ALA A 89 -21.05 -17.35 -9.86
CA ALA A 89 -20.32 -16.19 -10.39
C ALA A 89 -19.23 -15.61 -9.45
N LEU A 90 -19.33 -15.80 -8.13
CA LEU A 90 -18.33 -15.41 -7.13
C LEU A 90 -17.20 -16.44 -7.01
N GLU A 91 -17.46 -17.72 -7.28
CA GLU A 91 -16.44 -18.78 -7.22
C GLU A 91 -15.49 -18.74 -8.43
N ALA A 92 -15.98 -18.31 -9.59
CA ALA A 92 -15.23 -18.35 -10.84
C ALA A 92 -14.18 -17.24 -11.01
N SER A 93 -14.14 -16.23 -10.13
CA SER A 93 -13.18 -15.14 -10.30
C SER A 93 -12.98 -14.28 -9.05
N GLY A 94 -11.72 -13.97 -8.75
CA GLY A 94 -11.38 -12.66 -8.21
C GLY A 94 -11.55 -11.58 -9.29
N TYR A 95 -12.78 -11.39 -9.81
CA TYR A 95 -13.25 -10.43 -10.84
C TYR A 95 -13.75 -11.07 -12.16
N ASN A 96 -15.07 -11.06 -12.40
CA ASN A 96 -15.69 -11.37 -13.70
C ASN A 96 -16.61 -10.20 -14.11
N PRO A 97 -16.21 -9.37 -15.09
CA PRO A 97 -16.97 -8.22 -15.54
C PRO A 97 -18.29 -8.58 -16.27
N GLU A 98 -18.55 -9.86 -16.58
CA GLU A 98 -19.83 -10.29 -17.16
C GLU A 98 -20.90 -10.62 -16.11
N ALA A 99 -20.51 -10.89 -14.86
CA ALA A 99 -21.45 -11.10 -13.75
C ALA A 99 -22.21 -9.83 -13.37
N SER A 100 -21.66 -8.66 -13.72
CA SER A 100 -22.24 -7.33 -13.55
C SER A 100 -23.62 -7.18 -14.19
N LEU A 101 -23.96 -8.00 -15.18
CA LEU A 101 -25.28 -7.99 -15.83
C LEU A 101 -26.36 -8.77 -15.08
N PHE A 102 -25.98 -9.61 -14.11
CA PHE A 102 -26.90 -10.50 -13.40
C PHE A 102 -27.19 -10.10 -11.95
N PHE A 103 -26.26 -9.39 -11.28
CA PHE A 103 -26.37 -9.13 -9.84
C PHE A 103 -27.35 -8.02 -9.44
N GLY A 104 -27.78 -7.18 -10.38
CA GLY A 104 -28.92 -6.29 -10.15
C GLY A 104 -30.15 -6.92 -10.77
N GLY A 105 -31.21 -7.15 -10.00
CA GLY A 105 -32.54 -7.60 -10.45
C GLY A 105 -33.25 -6.66 -11.46
N MET A 106 -32.49 -5.86 -12.19
CA MET A 106 -32.90 -5.11 -13.36
C MET A 106 -32.92 -6.04 -14.57
N ASN A 107 -34.11 -6.53 -14.89
CA ASN A 107 -34.33 -7.10 -16.21
C ASN A 107 -34.03 -6.02 -17.25
N ALA A 108 -33.29 -6.37 -18.32
CA ALA A 108 -32.92 -5.46 -19.41
C ALA A 108 -34.10 -4.69 -20.03
N SER A 109 -35.34 -5.11 -19.76
CA SER A 109 -36.58 -4.43 -20.12
C SER A 109 -36.86 -3.13 -19.33
N GLN A 110 -36.37 -2.98 -18.09
CA GLN A 110 -36.59 -1.79 -17.25
C GLN A 110 -35.64 -0.63 -17.57
N LEU A 111 -34.55 -0.90 -18.30
CA LEU A 111 -33.58 0.11 -18.77
C LEU A 111 -34.12 0.99 -19.92
N LYS A 112 -35.34 0.74 -20.41
CA LYS A 112 -35.86 1.38 -21.62
C LYS A 112 -36.41 2.80 -21.44
N HIS A 113 -36.57 3.33 -20.22
CA HIS A 113 -37.29 4.61 -20.05
C HIS A 113 -36.57 5.79 -19.39
N ARG A 114 -35.27 5.71 -19.11
CA ARG A 114 -34.48 6.90 -18.83
C ARG A 114 -33.03 6.64 -19.19
N VAL A 115 -32.44 7.53 -19.98
CA VAL A 115 -31.00 7.60 -20.18
C VAL A 115 -30.40 7.96 -18.82
N LEU A 116 -30.13 6.96 -17.99
CA LEU A 116 -29.14 7.11 -16.92
C LEU A 116 -27.84 7.41 -17.67
N THR A 117 -27.29 8.62 -17.49
CA THR A 117 -26.02 8.96 -18.12
C THR A 117 -24.89 8.08 -17.59
N HIS A 118 -25.05 7.55 -16.37
CA HIS A 118 -24.09 6.71 -15.66
C HIS A 118 -24.81 5.53 -14.98
N ARG A 119 -24.31 4.30 -15.20
CA ARG A 119 -24.88 3.07 -14.62
C ARG A 119 -24.48 2.93 -13.15
N PRO A 120 -25.39 2.56 -12.23
CA PRO A 120 -25.03 2.22 -10.86
C PRO A 120 -24.04 1.06 -10.82
N VAL A 121 -22.94 1.21 -10.06
CA VAL A 121 -21.88 0.21 -9.93
C VAL A 121 -22.12 -0.60 -8.65
N PRO A 122 -22.25 -1.93 -8.70
CA PRO A 122 -22.37 -2.74 -7.48
C PRO A 122 -21.14 -2.58 -6.58
N ALA A 123 -21.36 -2.34 -5.28
CA ALA A 123 -20.26 -2.15 -4.33
C ALA A 123 -19.38 -3.39 -4.19
N LEU A 124 -19.94 -4.59 -4.39
CA LEU A 124 -19.20 -5.86 -4.38
C LEU A 124 -18.12 -5.94 -5.46
N GLU A 125 -18.26 -5.23 -6.58
CA GLU A 125 -17.31 -5.28 -7.70
C GLU A 125 -16.05 -4.45 -7.46
N VAL A 126 -16.16 -3.41 -6.62
CA VAL A 126 -15.08 -2.44 -6.38
C VAL A 126 -14.29 -2.73 -5.10
N VAL A 127 -14.67 -3.77 -4.37
CA VAL A 127 -14.02 -4.20 -3.12
C VAL A 127 -13.19 -5.47 -3.33
N SER A 128 -12.11 -5.58 -2.59
CA SER A 128 -11.25 -6.77 -2.49
C SER A 128 -11.22 -7.23 -1.03
N TYR A 129 -11.31 -8.54 -0.83
CA TYR A 129 -11.36 -9.19 0.48
C TYR A 129 -10.81 -10.61 0.40
N GLU A 130 -10.49 -11.20 1.55
CA GLU A 130 -10.04 -12.59 1.63
C GLU A 130 -11.23 -13.57 1.58
N PRO A 131 -11.07 -14.78 0.98
CA PRO A 131 -12.15 -15.75 0.84
C PRO A 131 -12.83 -16.17 2.14
N GLU A 132 -12.08 -16.21 3.25
CA GLU A 132 -12.60 -16.48 4.61
C GLU A 132 -13.74 -15.53 5.01
N HIS A 133 -13.73 -14.30 4.51
CA HIS A 133 -14.68 -13.25 4.87
C HIS A 133 -15.79 -13.07 3.83
N ALA A 134 -15.81 -13.87 2.75
CA ALA A 134 -16.69 -13.68 1.61
C ALA A 134 -18.18 -13.61 2.00
N ALA A 135 -18.63 -14.50 2.88
CA ALA A 135 -20.02 -14.51 3.37
C ALA A 135 -20.39 -13.18 4.03
N LEU A 136 -19.53 -12.68 4.94
CA LEU A 136 -19.75 -11.42 5.63
C LEU A 136 -19.82 -10.24 4.65
N ILE A 137 -18.86 -10.14 3.73
CA ILE A 137 -18.82 -9.06 2.75
C ILE A 137 -20.03 -9.10 1.82
N TYR A 138 -20.42 -10.30 1.38
CA TYR A 138 -21.63 -10.49 0.60
C TYR A 138 -22.87 -9.99 1.33
N TYR A 139 -23.09 -10.37 2.59
CA TYR A 139 -24.24 -9.90 3.36
C TYR A 139 -24.27 -8.38 3.57
N LEU A 140 -23.09 -7.76 3.70
CA LEU A 140 -22.99 -6.30 3.87
C LEU A 140 -23.22 -5.52 2.58
N LEU A 141 -22.85 -6.07 1.41
CA LEU A 141 -22.76 -5.31 0.15
C LEU A 141 -23.65 -5.82 -1.01
N LYS A 142 -24.36 -6.95 -0.87
CA LYS A 142 -25.16 -7.57 -1.96
C LYS A 142 -26.23 -6.66 -2.60
N GLU A 143 -26.74 -5.69 -1.86
CA GLU A 143 -27.81 -4.77 -2.30
C GLU A 143 -27.33 -3.32 -2.28
N VAL A 144 -26.01 -3.11 -2.45
CA VAL A 144 -25.39 -1.79 -2.34
C VAL A 144 -24.80 -1.37 -3.68
N TYR A 145 -25.20 -0.19 -4.15
CA TYR A 145 -24.80 0.35 -5.44
C TYR A 145 -24.22 1.75 -5.27
N ILE A 146 -23.22 2.06 -6.09
CA ILE A 146 -22.54 3.35 -6.13
C ILE A 146 -23.02 4.12 -7.35
N VAL A 147 -23.43 5.37 -7.14
CA VAL A 147 -23.92 6.29 -8.17
C VAL A 147 -23.10 7.56 -8.20
N GLU A 148 -22.98 8.21 -9.35
CA GLU A 148 -22.27 9.49 -9.42
C GLU A 148 -23.10 10.62 -8.81
N ASN A 149 -24.40 10.69 -9.15
CA ASN A 149 -25.29 11.70 -8.61
C ASN A 149 -26.46 11.06 -7.83
N PRO A 150 -26.97 11.70 -6.76
CA PRO A 150 -28.16 11.24 -6.04
C PRO A 150 -29.41 11.08 -6.91
N GLN A 151 -29.48 11.79 -8.04
CA GLN A 151 -30.61 11.76 -8.97
C GLN A 151 -30.59 10.55 -9.91
N ASP A 152 -29.46 9.84 -9.99
CA ASP A 152 -29.27 8.67 -10.84
C ASP A 152 -29.85 7.40 -10.19
N VAL A 153 -30.44 7.52 -9.00
CA VAL A 153 -31.07 6.39 -8.30
C VAL A 153 -32.38 5.99 -9.00
N PRO A 154 -32.54 4.72 -9.40
CA PRO A 154 -33.77 4.19 -9.95
C PRO A 154 -34.99 4.41 -9.04
N PRO A 155 -36.15 4.81 -9.59
CA PRO A 155 -37.39 4.86 -8.84
C PRO A 155 -37.86 3.45 -8.44
N GLU A 156 -38.45 3.34 -7.23
CA GLU A 156 -39.04 2.11 -6.69
C GLU A 156 -38.09 0.92 -6.45
N ASP A 157 -36.78 1.16 -6.34
CA ASP A 157 -35.84 0.15 -5.90
C ASP A 157 -35.70 0.13 -4.35
N HIS A 158 -35.61 -1.08 -3.79
CA HIS A 158 -35.35 -1.34 -2.37
C HIS A 158 -33.86 -1.44 -2.03
N ASN A 159 -32.99 -1.43 -3.05
CA ASN A 159 -31.55 -1.43 -2.88
C ASN A 159 -31.04 -0.16 -2.18
N SER A 160 -29.86 -0.28 -1.60
CA SER A 160 -29.12 0.83 -1.02
C SER A 160 -28.20 1.47 -2.06
N TYR A 161 -28.15 2.80 -2.04
CA TYR A 161 -27.41 3.62 -2.99
C TYR A 161 -26.52 4.61 -2.25
N VAL A 162 -25.26 4.72 -2.67
CA VAL A 162 -24.29 5.69 -2.12
C VAL A 162 -23.67 6.49 -3.26
N THR A 163 -23.49 7.79 -3.06
CA THR A 163 -22.77 8.62 -4.03
C THR A 163 -21.28 8.32 -4.01
N VAL A 164 -20.57 8.50 -5.14
CA VAL A 164 -19.09 8.36 -5.19
C VAL A 164 -18.41 9.26 -4.14
N SER A 165 -18.95 10.46 -3.90
CA SER A 165 -18.51 11.41 -2.88
C SER A 165 -18.76 10.95 -1.44
N GLY A 166 -19.65 9.97 -1.22
CA GLY A 166 -20.02 9.47 0.11
C GLY A 166 -20.87 10.45 0.94
N ASP A 167 -21.31 11.56 0.34
CA ASP A 167 -22.09 12.62 0.98
C ASP A 167 -23.59 12.31 1.06
N VAL A 168 -24.09 11.37 0.25
CA VAL A 168 -25.49 10.93 0.25
C VAL A 168 -25.56 9.41 0.26
N ILE A 169 -26.32 8.86 1.21
CA ILE A 169 -26.63 7.44 1.30
C ILE A 169 -28.15 7.27 1.38
N ARG A 170 -28.73 6.58 0.42
CA ARG A 170 -30.14 6.20 0.38
C ARG A 170 -30.27 4.71 0.68
N ARG A 171 -31.09 4.36 1.66
CA ARG A 171 -31.53 2.99 1.95
C ARG A 171 -33.04 2.92 1.73
N GLN A 172 -33.64 1.73 1.85
CA GLN A 172 -35.06 1.50 1.61
C GLN A 172 -36.00 2.49 2.32
N TYR A 173 -35.70 2.83 3.58
CA TYR A 173 -36.54 3.70 4.42
C TYR A 173 -35.78 4.88 5.05
N SER A 174 -34.51 5.07 4.70
CA SER A 174 -33.68 6.12 5.31
C SER A 174 -32.86 6.85 4.27
N LEU A 175 -32.76 8.17 4.40
CA LEU A 175 -31.87 9.00 3.61
C LEU A 175 -30.90 9.72 4.55
N THR A 176 -29.60 9.54 4.32
CA THR A 176 -28.52 10.20 5.05
C THR A 176 -27.82 11.15 4.09
N GLY A 177 -27.53 12.37 4.56
CA GLY A 177 -26.85 13.39 3.75
C GLY A 177 -26.03 14.34 4.63
N GLY A 178 -24.95 14.92 4.08
CA GLY A 178 -24.12 15.91 4.79
C GLY A 178 -22.77 16.16 4.14
N SER A 179 -21.95 17.03 4.74
CA SER A 179 -20.56 17.22 4.31
C SER A 179 -19.67 16.12 4.89
N VAL A 180 -18.89 15.45 4.04
CA VAL A 180 -17.89 14.48 4.45
C VAL A 180 -16.73 15.15 5.18
N GLY A 181 -16.37 14.66 6.37
CA GLY A 181 -15.29 15.25 7.17
C GLY A 181 -13.91 14.99 6.57
N SER A 182 -12.90 15.81 6.89
CA SER A 182 -11.52 15.68 6.35
C SER A 182 -10.78 14.37 6.71
N PHE A 183 -11.41 13.51 7.51
CA PHE A 183 -10.89 12.23 7.99
C PHE A 183 -11.63 11.01 7.44
N GLU A 184 -12.73 11.21 6.70
CA GLU A 184 -13.45 10.13 6.00
C GLU A 184 -12.66 9.68 4.76
N GLY A 185 -12.70 8.38 4.45
CA GLY A 185 -11.94 7.75 3.36
C GLY A 185 -10.49 7.37 3.70
N LYS A 186 -10.08 7.52 4.97
CA LYS A 186 -8.72 7.20 5.44
C LYS A 186 -8.69 5.99 6.38
N ARG A 187 -9.85 5.40 6.69
CA ARG A 187 -9.93 4.29 7.65
C ARG A 187 -9.72 2.94 6.96
N ILE A 188 -10.31 2.76 5.78
CA ILE A 188 -10.19 1.52 4.97
C ILE A 188 -8.82 1.43 4.30
N GLY A 189 -8.26 0.22 4.25
CA GLY A 189 -7.06 -0.08 3.47
C GLY A 189 -5.74 0.36 4.12
N ARG A 190 -5.77 0.93 5.34
CA ARG A 190 -4.54 1.30 6.08
C ARG A 190 -3.65 0.10 6.33
N ARG A 191 -4.21 -1.07 6.63
CA ARG A 191 -3.42 -2.29 6.85
C ARG A 191 -2.66 -2.67 5.58
N ARG A 192 -3.35 -2.75 4.45
CA ARG A 192 -2.72 -2.97 3.14
C ARG A 192 -1.68 -1.92 2.79
N SER A 193 -1.94 -0.64 3.09
CA SER A 193 -0.93 0.42 2.91
C SER A 193 0.28 0.23 3.83
N LEU A 194 0.07 -0.19 5.08
CA LEU A 194 1.17 -0.49 6.02
C LEU A 194 1.97 -1.71 5.58
N ASP A 195 1.31 -2.76 5.09
CA ASP A 195 1.96 -3.97 4.57
C ASP A 195 2.80 -3.62 3.32
N GLN A 196 2.23 -2.85 2.38
CA GLN A 196 2.94 -2.35 1.21
C GLN A 196 4.16 -1.48 1.59
N LEU A 197 3.99 -0.58 2.56
CA LEU A 197 5.09 0.23 3.08
C LEU A 197 6.15 -0.64 3.77
N SER A 198 5.75 -1.68 4.48
CA SER A 198 6.67 -2.62 5.14
C SER A 198 7.50 -3.41 4.12
N GLU A 199 6.85 -3.93 3.07
CA GLU A 199 7.53 -4.58 1.95
C GLU A 199 8.49 -3.62 1.23
N GLU A 200 8.08 -2.37 1.02
CA GLU A 200 8.93 -1.35 0.40
C GLU A 200 10.15 -1.01 1.28
N ILE A 201 9.95 -0.86 2.59
CA ILE A 201 11.04 -0.64 3.56
C ILE A 201 12.03 -1.81 3.50
N GLN A 202 11.54 -3.06 3.54
CA GLN A 202 12.39 -4.24 3.44
C GLN A 202 13.20 -4.25 2.13
N GLY A 203 12.55 -3.97 1.00
CA GLY A 203 13.24 -3.88 -0.29
C GLY A 203 14.25 -2.74 -0.38
N LEU A 204 14.02 -1.61 0.30
CA LEU A 204 14.96 -0.51 0.40
C LEU A 204 16.16 -0.86 1.30
N GLU A 205 15.94 -1.57 2.39
CA GLU A 205 17.02 -2.05 3.28
C GLU A 205 17.97 -3.01 2.56
N GLU A 206 17.43 -3.94 1.76
CA GLU A 206 18.25 -4.82 0.91
C GLU A 206 19.08 -4.03 -0.11
N LYS A 207 18.49 -3.02 -0.75
CA LYS A 207 19.23 -2.13 -1.66
C LYS A 207 20.34 -1.37 -0.95
N ILE A 208 20.09 -0.85 0.25
CA ILE A 208 21.10 -0.18 1.07
C ILE A 208 22.25 -1.14 1.41
N TYR A 209 21.93 -2.39 1.76
CA TYR A 209 22.92 -3.42 2.05
C TYR A 209 23.83 -3.70 0.82
N GLN A 210 23.24 -3.95 -0.35
CA GLN A 210 23.98 -4.19 -1.60
C GLN A 210 24.85 -3.00 -2.01
N GLN A 211 24.35 -1.77 -1.83
CA GLN A 211 25.12 -0.55 -2.11
C GLN A 211 26.30 -0.39 -1.15
N LYS A 212 26.14 -0.73 0.13
CA LYS A 212 27.25 -0.74 1.10
C LYS A 212 28.32 -1.77 0.73
N GLU A 213 27.95 -2.98 0.35
CA GLU A 213 28.93 -3.98 -0.14
C GLU A 213 29.69 -3.46 -1.36
N THR A 214 28.97 -2.89 -2.33
CA THR A 214 29.58 -2.30 -3.54
C THR A 214 30.54 -1.17 -3.20
N LEU A 215 30.17 -0.29 -2.26
CA LEU A 215 31.02 0.79 -1.77
C LEU A 215 32.28 0.24 -1.09
N THR A 216 32.14 -0.80 -0.28
CA THR A 216 33.24 -1.45 0.45
C THR A 216 34.20 -2.15 -0.52
N PHE A 217 33.67 -2.81 -1.55
CA PHE A 217 34.47 -3.40 -2.61
C PHE A 217 35.22 -2.34 -3.43
N LYS A 218 34.52 -1.26 -3.84
CA LYS A 218 35.14 -0.14 -4.58
C LYS A 218 36.18 0.59 -3.74
N SER A 219 35.96 0.79 -2.45
CA SER A 219 36.92 1.45 -1.56
C SER A 219 38.15 0.58 -1.34
N ALA A 220 37.99 -0.74 -1.15
CA ALA A 220 39.09 -1.69 -1.08
C ALA A 220 39.92 -1.74 -2.38
N ASN A 221 39.24 -1.73 -3.54
CA ASN A 221 39.91 -1.71 -4.84
C ASN A 221 40.64 -0.38 -5.09
N LEU A 222 40.06 0.76 -4.69
CA LEU A 222 40.75 2.05 -4.72
C LEU A 222 41.97 2.07 -3.80
N GLN A 223 41.88 1.43 -2.63
CA GLN A 223 42.99 1.34 -1.69
C GLN A 223 44.14 0.49 -2.25
N SER A 224 43.83 -0.66 -2.88
CA SER A 224 44.84 -1.50 -3.53
C SER A 224 45.49 -0.80 -4.73
N LEU A 225 44.72 -0.10 -5.55
CA LEU A 225 45.22 0.73 -6.65
C LEU A 225 46.14 1.86 -6.15
N LYS A 226 45.77 2.55 -5.06
CA LYS A 226 46.61 3.57 -4.41
C LYS A 226 47.89 2.98 -3.80
N GLN A 227 47.81 1.75 -3.28
CA GLN A 227 48.95 1.01 -2.73
C GLN A 227 49.80 0.33 -3.78
N ASN A 228 49.55 0.53 -5.08
CA ASN A 228 50.38 -0.02 -6.14
C ASN A 228 51.79 0.63 -6.12
N LYS A 229 52.63 0.12 -5.21
CA LYS A 229 53.99 0.57 -4.92
C LYS A 229 54.85 0.52 -6.17
N SER A 230 54.61 -0.45 -7.06
CA SER A 230 55.37 -0.60 -8.30
C SER A 230 55.19 0.59 -9.23
N LEU A 231 53.99 1.16 -9.33
CA LEU A 231 53.73 2.33 -10.19
C LEU A 231 54.43 3.58 -9.64
N LYS A 232 54.40 3.74 -8.31
CA LYS A 232 55.07 4.86 -7.62
C LYS A 232 56.60 4.74 -7.70
N GLU A 233 57.15 3.53 -7.59
CA GLU A 233 58.57 3.26 -7.77
C GLU A 233 59.03 3.41 -9.23
N ALA A 234 58.25 2.92 -10.19
CA ALA A 234 58.54 3.07 -11.62
C ALA A 234 58.58 4.54 -12.02
N TYR A 235 57.63 5.35 -11.55
CA TYR A 235 57.64 6.80 -11.74
C TYR A 235 58.90 7.44 -11.15
N ARG A 236 59.26 7.08 -9.90
CA ARG A 236 60.46 7.60 -9.22
C ARG A 236 61.75 7.29 -10.01
N LEU A 237 61.90 6.06 -10.50
CA LEU A 237 63.06 5.63 -11.28
C LEU A 237 63.14 6.35 -12.63
N ALA A 238 61.99 6.56 -13.30
CA ALA A 238 61.92 7.31 -14.55
C ALA A 238 62.34 8.77 -14.35
N THR A 239 61.86 9.44 -13.29
CA THR A 239 62.26 10.82 -12.96
C THR A 239 63.76 10.92 -12.67
N GLN A 240 64.34 9.96 -11.94
CA GLN A 240 65.79 9.94 -11.70
C GLN A 240 66.58 9.80 -13.01
N LYS A 241 66.16 8.93 -13.92
CA LYS A 241 66.79 8.79 -15.25
C LYS A 241 66.70 10.09 -16.07
N VAL A 242 65.55 10.76 -16.06
CA VAL A 242 65.38 12.05 -16.75
C VAL A 242 66.34 13.09 -16.20
N ASN A 243 66.46 13.19 -14.87
CA ASN A 243 67.37 14.14 -14.23
C ASN A 243 68.84 13.84 -14.58
N GLN A 244 69.25 12.57 -14.53
CA GLN A 244 70.60 12.15 -14.93
C GLN A 244 70.90 12.49 -16.40
N ILE A 245 69.96 12.22 -17.31
CA ILE A 245 70.11 12.58 -18.74
C ILE A 245 70.23 14.09 -18.90
N ASN A 246 69.45 14.87 -18.16
CA ASN A 246 69.51 16.33 -18.22
C ASN A 246 70.85 16.88 -17.70
N GLU A 247 71.38 16.33 -16.62
CA GLU A 247 72.73 16.65 -16.11
C GLU A 247 73.81 16.34 -17.15
N GLN A 248 73.76 15.14 -17.76
CA GLN A 248 74.69 14.74 -18.83
C GLN A 248 74.59 15.67 -20.04
N TYR A 249 73.37 16.03 -20.44
CA TYR A 249 73.13 16.97 -21.53
C TYR A 249 73.73 18.35 -21.25
N VAL A 250 73.55 18.88 -20.03
CA VAL A 250 74.13 20.17 -19.62
C VAL A 250 75.67 20.12 -19.69
N ILE A 251 76.28 19.03 -19.22
CA ILE A 251 77.74 18.82 -19.28
C ILE A 251 78.24 18.74 -20.72
N LEU A 252 77.57 17.96 -21.58
CA LEU A 252 77.96 17.84 -22.99
C LEU A 252 77.78 19.17 -23.75
N ARG A 253 76.71 19.92 -23.45
CA ARG A 253 76.46 21.24 -24.02
C ARG A 253 77.52 22.25 -23.59
N SER A 254 77.94 22.26 -22.33
CA SER A 254 79.00 23.15 -21.84
C SER A 254 80.36 22.80 -22.46
N LYS A 255 80.71 21.51 -22.54
CA LYS A 255 81.92 21.03 -23.23
C LYS A 255 81.95 21.44 -24.71
N ARG A 256 80.84 21.25 -25.43
CA ARG A 256 80.72 21.68 -26.83
C ARG A 256 80.93 23.18 -26.98
N ASN A 257 80.30 23.97 -26.10
CA ASN A 257 80.43 25.43 -26.14
C ASN A 257 81.87 25.89 -25.80
N SER A 258 82.57 25.22 -24.88
CA SER A 258 83.98 25.51 -24.62
C SER A 258 84.88 25.15 -25.81
N SER A 259 84.67 23.98 -26.44
CA SER A 259 85.44 23.55 -27.61
C SER A 259 85.20 24.45 -28.83
N ALA A 260 83.96 24.89 -29.06
CA ALA A 260 83.63 25.85 -30.11
C ALA A 260 84.33 27.21 -29.92
N LYS A 261 84.44 27.67 -28.65
CA LYS A 261 85.14 28.92 -28.31
C LYS A 261 86.65 28.82 -28.57
N SER A 262 87.26 27.67 -28.29
CA SER A 262 88.68 27.40 -28.59
C SER A 262 88.98 27.34 -30.09
N LEU A 263 88.02 26.87 -30.91
CA LEU A 263 88.17 26.79 -32.37
C LEU A 263 87.97 28.15 -33.09
N THR A 264 87.37 29.14 -32.43
CA THR A 264 87.14 30.49 -32.99
C THR A 264 88.25 31.49 -32.57
N THR A 265 89.24 31.05 -31.78
CA THR A 265 90.34 31.88 -31.25
C THR A 265 91.68 31.63 -31.98
N ILE A 266 91.65 30.92 -33.11
CA ILE A 266 92.78 30.73 -34.04
C ILE A 266 92.46 31.51 -35.31
#